data_AF-A0A0H3K3V5-F1
#
_entry.id   AF-A0A0H3K3V5-F1
#
_cell.length_a   1.000
_cell.length_b   1.000
_cell.length_c   1.000
_cell.angle_alpha   90.00
_cell.angle_beta   90.00
_cell.angle_gamma   90.00
#
_symmetry.space_group_name_H-M   'P 1'
#
loop_
_entity.id
_entity.type
_entity.pdbx_description
1 polymer ?
#
loop_
_entity_poly.entity_id
_entity_poly.type
_entity_poly.pdbx_seq_one_letter_code
_entity_poly.pdbx_strand_id
1 'polypeptide(L)'
;MEIAVLRLRPGQDLKQALWDWTQEHQPSAACLLSAVGSLDAVCLRLAGGDRQFQRQEPHEILSLSGTFCLDGLHLHLAIADATG
;
A
#
# COMPACT_ATOMS: atom_id res chain seq x y z
N MET A 1 11.23 19.28 -1.82
CA MET A 1 10.52 18.08 -1.31
C MET A 1 9.11 18.53 -1.02
N GLU A 2 8.13 17.93 -1.69
CA GLU A 2 6.72 18.23 -1.52
C GLU A 2 6.05 17.08 -0.76
N ILE A 3 4.99 17.38 0.00
CA ILE A 3 4.24 16.40 0.78
C ILE A 3 2.81 16.39 0.26
N ALA A 4 2.34 15.21 -0.13
CA ALA A 4 0.95 14.98 -0.49
C ALA A 4 0.28 14.07 0.54
N VAL A 5 -1.01 14.30 0.76
CA VAL A 5 -1.84 13.49 1.68
C VAL A 5 -2.97 12.87 0.87
N LEU A 6 -3.10 11.55 0.97
CA LEU A 6 -4.15 10.80 0.31
C LEU A 6 -4.99 10.08 1.36
N ARG A 7 -6.31 10.24 1.31
CA ARG A 7 -7.25 9.49 2.14
C ARG A 7 -8.06 8.53 1.28
N LEU A 8 -7.86 7.24 1.52
CA LEU A 8 -8.64 6.19 0.88
C LEU A 8 -9.98 6.04 1.58
N ARG A 9 -11.00 5.68 0.80
CA ARG A 9 -12.35 5.35 1.25
C ARG A 9 -12.51 3.84 1.36
N PRO A 10 -13.46 3.35 2.17
CA PRO A 10 -13.76 1.92 2.25
C PRO A 10 -13.97 1.31 0.86
N GLY A 11 -13.39 0.12 0.65
CA GLY A 11 -13.46 -0.62 -0.61
C GLY A 11 -12.49 -0.17 -1.72
N GLN A 12 -11.71 0.90 -1.52
CA GLN A 12 -10.66 1.27 -2.48
C GLN A 12 -9.43 0.38 -2.30
N ASP A 13 -8.90 -0.15 -3.42
CA ASP A 13 -7.64 -0.88 -3.41
C ASP A 13 -6.48 0.09 -3.16
N LEU A 14 -5.64 -0.24 -2.17
CA LEU A 14 -4.54 0.62 -1.74
C LEU A 14 -3.49 0.83 -2.83
N LYS A 15 -3.10 -0.25 -3.51
CA LYS A 15 -2.06 -0.20 -4.54
C LYS A 15 -2.56 0.52 -5.77
N GLN A 16 -3.81 0.29 -6.17
CA GLN A 16 -4.45 0.99 -7.27
C GLN A 16 -4.60 2.48 -6.98
N ALA A 17 -5.04 2.87 -5.79
CA ALA A 17 -5.19 4.28 -5.43
C ALA A 17 -3.84 5.04 -5.47
N LEU A 18 -2.75 4.42 -5.01
CA LEU A 18 -1.41 5.00 -5.13
C LEU A 18 -0.95 5.08 -6.60
N TRP A 19 -1.28 4.09 -7.43
CA TRP A 19 -0.97 4.14 -8.85
C TRP A 19 -1.74 5.23 -9.57
N ASP A 20 -3.05 5.36 -9.31
CA ASP A 20 -3.90 6.42 -9.89
C ASP A 20 -3.36 7.81 -9.50
N TRP A 21 -3.00 8.00 -8.22
CA TRP A 21 -2.36 9.23 -7.76
C TRP A 21 -1.04 9.49 -8.49
N THR A 22 -0.21 8.45 -8.69
CA THR A 22 1.07 8.54 -9.40
C THR A 22 0.88 8.94 -10.86
N GLN A 23 -0.14 8.40 -11.52
CA GLN A 23 -0.46 8.73 -12.91
C GLN A 23 -0.98 10.16 -13.06
N GLU A 24 -1.76 10.64 -12.10
CA GLU A 24 -2.29 12.01 -12.08
C GLU A 24 -1.17 13.05 -11.85
N HIS A 25 -0.28 12.79 -10.88
CA HIS A 25 0.71 13.77 -10.43
C HIS A 25 2.09 13.63 -11.10
N GLN A 26 2.35 12.47 -11.72
CA GLN A 26 3.57 12.16 -12.47
C GLN A 26 4.88 12.51 -11.74
N PRO A 27 5.07 12.07 -10.48
CA PRO A 27 6.31 12.36 -9.77
C PRO A 27 7.49 11.67 -10.45
N SER A 28 8.62 12.36 -10.55
CA SER A 28 9.88 11.75 -10.99
C SER A 28 10.37 10.69 -10.01
N ALA A 29 10.16 10.90 -8.71
CA ALA A 29 10.36 9.94 -7.63
C ALA A 29 9.50 10.30 -6.42
N ALA A 30 8.88 9.31 -5.79
CA ALA A 30 8.14 9.47 -4.54
C ALA A 30 8.43 8.32 -3.58
N CYS A 31 8.22 8.57 -2.28
CA CYS A 31 8.26 7.56 -1.24
C CYS A 31 7.10 7.74 -0.27
N LEU A 32 6.73 6.67 0.42
CA LEU A 32 5.77 6.74 1.51
C LEU A 32 6.45 7.26 2.77
N LEU A 33 5.87 8.31 3.36
CA LEU A 33 6.31 8.87 4.64
C LEU A 33 5.64 8.15 5.82
N SER A 34 4.35 7.86 5.70
CA SER A 34 3.56 7.13 6.70
C SER A 34 2.25 6.68 6.08
N ALA A 35 1.69 5.57 6.58
CA ALA A 35 0.31 5.15 6.31
C ALA A 35 -0.27 4.48 7.55
N VAL A 36 -1.52 4.82 7.85
CA VAL A 36 -2.31 4.22 8.94
C VAL A 36 -3.71 3.95 8.41
N GLY A 37 -4.35 2.92 8.95
CA GLY A 37 -5.69 2.52 8.57
C GLY A 37 -5.83 1.01 8.54
N SER A 38 -6.94 0.53 7.98
CA SER A 38 -7.28 -0.87 7.94
C SER A 38 -7.62 -1.34 6.52
N LEU A 39 -7.57 -2.66 6.31
CA LEU A 39 -7.86 -3.33 5.06
C LEU A 39 -8.83 -4.48 5.33
N ASP A 40 -9.88 -4.61 4.52
CA ASP A 40 -10.82 -5.73 4.59
C ASP A 40 -10.31 -6.99 3.85
N ALA A 41 -9.26 -6.83 3.06
CA ALA A 41 -8.59 -7.89 2.31
C ALA A 41 -7.12 -7.55 2.10
N VAL A 42 -6.28 -8.56 2.08
CA VAL A 42 -4.83 -8.41 1.84
C VAL A 42 -4.35 -9.47 0.86
N CYS A 43 -3.47 -9.04 -0.06
CA CYS A 43 -2.74 -9.92 -0.96
C CYS A 43 -1.26 -9.52 -0.95
N LEU A 44 -0.44 -10.32 -0.29
CA LEU A 44 0.99 -10.07 -0.13
C LEU A 44 1.80 -11.14 -0.84
N ARG A 45 2.77 -10.72 -1.65
CA ARG A 45 3.80 -11.62 -2.16
C ARG A 45 4.82 -11.86 -1.05
N LEU A 46 5.01 -13.12 -0.68
CA LEU A 46 5.95 -13.50 0.38
C LEU A 46 7.40 -13.48 -0.13
N ALA A 47 8.34 -13.54 0.81
CA ALA A 47 9.76 -13.66 0.49
C ALA A 47 10.01 -14.85 -0.46
N GLY A 48 10.87 -14.63 -1.45
CA GLY A 48 11.13 -15.58 -2.55
C GLY A 48 10.23 -15.39 -3.76
N GLY A 49 9.09 -14.70 -3.64
CA GLY A 49 8.27 -14.30 -4.79
C GLY A 49 7.30 -15.36 -5.32
N ASP A 50 7.48 -16.62 -4.94
CA ASP A 50 6.71 -17.75 -5.49
C ASP A 50 5.37 -17.99 -4.79
N ARG A 51 5.18 -17.40 -3.61
CA ARG A 51 3.98 -17.60 -2.79
C ARG A 51 3.27 -16.28 -2.52
N GLN A 52 1.95 -16.36 -2.49
CA GLN A 52 1.08 -15.28 -2.09
C GLN A 52 0.37 -15.64 -0.78
N PHE A 53 0.34 -14.69 0.13
CA PHE A 53 -0.54 -14.67 1.30
C PHE A 53 -1.77 -13.86 0.93
N GLN A 54 -2.93 -14.52 0.88
CA GLN A 54 -4.22 -13.88 0.61
C GLN A 54 -5.17 -14.14 1.77
N ARG A 55 -5.82 -13.10 2.27
CA ARG A 55 -6.86 -13.17 3.31
C ARG A 55 -7.96 -12.17 3.01
N GLN A 56 -9.20 -12.59 3.28
CA GLN A 56 -10.42 -11.79 3.12
C GLN A 56 -11.03 -11.58 4.51
N GLU A 57 -10.34 -10.80 5.33
CA GLU A 57 -10.73 -10.47 6.70
C GLU A 57 -10.07 -9.14 7.11
N PRO A 58 -10.55 -8.47 8.17
CA PRO A 58 -10.02 -7.20 8.63
C PRO A 58 -8.58 -7.31 9.13
N HIS A 59 -7.72 -6.39 8.69
CA HIS A 59 -6.36 -6.22 9.16
C HIS A 59 -6.05 -4.75 9.40
N GLU A 60 -5.22 -4.46 10.42
CA GLU A 60 -4.68 -3.12 10.65
C GLU A 60 -3.32 -2.96 9.96
N ILE A 61 -3.10 -1.82 9.30
CA ILE A 61 -1.80 -1.46 8.71
C ILE A 61 -0.88 -1.00 9.84
N LEU A 62 0.16 -1.79 10.12
CA LEU A 62 1.19 -1.43 11.10
C LEU A 62 2.27 -0.56 10.48
N SER A 63 2.69 -0.90 9.25
CA SER A 63 3.59 -0.07 8.46
C SER A 63 3.42 -0.35 6.97
N LEU A 64 3.57 0.70 6.18
CA LEU A 64 3.65 0.63 4.73
C LEU A 64 4.84 1.45 4.28
N SER A 65 5.79 0.79 3.62
CA SER A 65 7.05 1.38 3.18
C SER A 65 7.22 1.12 1.70
N GLY A 66 7.75 2.10 0.97
CA GLY A 66 7.98 1.91 -0.45
C GLY A 66 8.34 3.17 -1.20
N THR A 67 8.73 2.97 -2.45
CA THR A 67 8.99 4.02 -3.44
C THR A 67 8.14 3.78 -4.67
N PHE A 68 7.81 4.87 -5.36
CA PHE A 68 6.98 4.81 -6.54
C PHE A 68 7.22 5.98 -7.49
N CYS A 69 7.05 5.70 -8.78
CA CYS A 69 7.10 6.65 -9.88
C CYS A 69 6.31 6.05 -11.06
N LEU A 70 6.36 6.68 -12.23
CA LEU A 70 5.67 6.19 -13.44
C LEU A 70 6.14 4.82 -13.92
N ASP A 71 7.33 4.35 -13.52
CA ASP A 71 7.83 3.01 -13.84
C ASP A 71 7.19 1.91 -12.97
N GLY A 72 6.59 2.28 -11.85
CA GLY A 72 5.86 1.35 -10.99
C GLY A 72 5.94 1.66 -9.50
N LEU A 73 5.32 0.77 -8.72
CA LEU A 73 5.25 0.82 -7.26
C LEU A 73 6.01 -0.36 -6.67
N HIS A 74 6.91 -0.08 -5.73
CA HIS A 74 7.53 -1.10 -4.89
C HIS A 74 7.14 -0.85 -3.44
N LEU A 75 6.16 -1.62 -2.96
CA LEU A 75 5.57 -1.48 -1.63
C LEU A 75 5.78 -2.74 -0.80
N HIS A 76 6.11 -2.53 0.47
CA HIS A 76 6.18 -3.56 1.52
C HIS A 76 5.20 -3.16 2.62
N LEU A 77 4.44 -4.13 3.11
CA LEU A 77 3.35 -3.91 4.06
C LEU A 77 3.52 -4.88 5.24
N ALA A 78 3.39 -4.35 6.46
CA ALA A 78 3.21 -5.13 7.68
C ALA A 78 1.79 -4.89 8.21
N ILE A 79 1.13 -5.98 8.60
CA ILE A 79 -0.26 -6.00 9.05
C ILE A 79 -0.39 -6.78 10.36
N ALA A 80 -1.42 -6.45 11.13
CA ALA A 80 -1.90 -7.22 12.28
C ALA A 80 -3.30 -7.75 12.00
N ASP A 81 -3.62 -8.93 12.54
CA ASP A 81 -4.97 -9.48 12.52
C ASP A 81 -5.69 -9.21 13.85
N ALA A 82 -6.87 -9.81 14.05
CA ALA A 82 -7.67 -9.62 15.26
C ALA A 82 -6.99 -10.11 16.56
N THR A 83 -5.91 -10.89 16.45
CA THR A 83 -5.14 -11.43 17.57
C THR A 83 -3.83 -10.69 17.84
N GLY A 84 -3.47 -9.72 16.99
CA GLY A 84 -2.26 -8.90 17.10
C GLY A 84 -1.29 -9.15 15.96
#